data_AF-A0A0C2GXP5-F1
#
_entry.id   AF-A0A0C2GXP5-F1
#
_cell.length_a   1.000
_cell.length_b   1.000
_cell.length_c   1.000
_cell.angle_alpha   90.00
_cell.angle_beta   90.00
_cell.angle_gamma   90.00
#
_symmetry.space_group_name_H-M   'P 1'
#
loop_
_entity.id
_entity.type
_entity.pdbx_description
1 polymer ?
#
loop_
_entity_poly.entity_id
_entity_poly.type
_entity_poly.pdbx_seq_one_letter_code
_entity_poly.pdbx_strand_id
1 'polypeptide(L)'
;MAEDIGVSASSMRRVVKQKLQLRSYRSRTAPLLTEEMKQIRLKRCKKLLMRFAEGSHRNIVFSDEKIFTVEPIVNSQNNRVLAEDIEQALSRGKIVVWSIVESKACSIRHQNLEELKAALTKAWEEMDSDYVRMTCDAFVKRLRRCVRAKGGHFE
;
A
#
# COMPACT_ATOMS: atom_id res chain seq x y z
N MET A 1 2.09 7.69 24.31
CA MET A 1 1.48 6.39 24.75
C MET A 1 2.01 5.91 26.10
N ALA A 2 3.33 5.83 26.32
CA ALA A 2 3.87 5.41 27.62
C ALA A 2 3.76 6.50 28.69
N GLU A 3 4.13 7.73 28.35
CA GLU A 3 3.93 8.91 29.20
C GLU A 3 2.45 9.19 29.46
N ASP A 4 1.60 9.16 28.43
CA ASP A 4 0.15 9.39 28.56
C ASP A 4 -0.56 8.41 29.53
N ILE A 5 -0.02 7.21 29.71
CA ILE A 5 -0.57 6.15 30.58
C ILE A 5 0.23 6.05 31.90
N GLY A 6 1.26 6.89 32.08
CA GLY A 6 2.07 6.93 33.32
C GLY A 6 2.92 5.67 33.55
N VAL A 7 3.34 4.98 32.50
CA VAL A 7 4.06 3.70 32.58
C VAL A 7 5.40 3.75 31.85
N SER A 8 6.37 2.97 32.30
CA SER A 8 7.68 2.93 31.65
C SER A 8 7.59 2.40 30.21
N ALA A 9 8.42 2.94 29.31
CA ALA A 9 8.46 2.54 27.91
C ALA A 9 8.71 1.03 27.73
N SER A 10 9.52 0.43 28.61
CA SER A 10 9.81 -1.01 28.65
C SER A 10 8.59 -1.83 29.07
N SER A 11 7.78 -1.34 30.01
CA SER A 11 6.52 -1.98 30.38
C SER A 11 5.49 -1.88 29.26
N MET A 12 5.35 -0.71 28.63
CA MET A 12 4.48 -0.58 27.45
C MET A 12 4.90 -1.50 26.30
N ARG A 13 6.20 -1.61 26.00
CA ARG A 13 6.69 -2.52 24.96
C ARG A 13 6.32 -3.98 25.27
N ARG A 14 6.40 -4.41 26.54
CA ARG A 14 5.96 -5.75 26.95
C ARG A 14 4.46 -5.94 26.80
N VAL A 15 3.66 -4.97 27.23
CA VAL A 15 2.19 -5.03 27.05
C VAL A 15 1.81 -5.14 25.58
N VAL A 16 2.36 -4.27 24.72
CA VAL A 16 2.10 -4.27 23.28
C VAL A 16 2.47 -5.60 22.63
N LYS A 17 3.64 -6.17 22.94
CA LYS A 17 4.11 -7.41 22.32
C LYS A 17 3.50 -8.68 22.91
N GLN A 18 3.36 -8.76 24.23
CA GLN A 18 3.03 -10.01 24.94
C GLN A 18 1.56 -10.10 25.30
N LYS A 19 0.90 -8.98 25.63
CA LYS A 19 -0.52 -8.98 26.00
C LYS A 19 -1.41 -8.68 24.80
N LEU A 20 -1.05 -7.66 24.02
CA LEU A 20 -1.83 -7.25 22.85
C LEU A 20 -1.41 -7.96 21.56
N GLN A 21 -0.27 -8.67 21.57
CA GLN A 21 0.29 -9.37 20.42
C GLN A 21 0.50 -8.50 19.17
N LEU A 22 0.64 -7.19 19.35
CA LEU A 22 0.79 -6.22 18.27
C LEU A 22 2.26 -6.04 17.90
N ARG A 23 2.52 -5.87 16.61
CA ARG A 23 3.83 -5.59 16.01
C ARG A 23 3.83 -4.23 15.34
N SER A 24 4.99 -3.60 15.26
CA SER A 24 5.17 -2.26 14.69
C SER A 24 5.52 -2.33 13.19
N TYR A 25 4.59 -1.94 12.34
CA TYR A 25 4.62 -1.82 10.86
C TYR A 25 4.75 -0.39 10.40
N ARG A 26 4.75 -0.03 9.11
CA ARG A 26 5.01 1.36 8.65
C ARG A 26 3.73 2.23 8.53
N SER A 27 3.62 3.40 9.19
CA SER A 27 2.47 4.34 9.10
C SER A 27 2.41 5.04 7.73
N ARG A 28 1.23 5.48 7.29
CA ARG A 28 1.07 6.22 6.04
C ARG A 28 0.22 7.46 6.22
N THR A 29 0.70 8.57 5.64
CA THR A 29 -0.06 9.80 5.48
C THR A 29 -1.17 9.58 4.45
N ALA A 30 -2.42 9.88 4.81
CA ALA A 30 -3.54 9.89 3.88
C ALA A 30 -3.81 11.34 3.40
N PRO A 31 -4.14 11.54 2.12
CA PRO A 31 -4.57 12.86 1.65
C PRO A 31 -5.84 13.31 2.35
N LEU A 32 -5.94 14.60 2.68
CA LEU A 32 -7.18 15.18 3.20
C LEU A 32 -8.30 15.02 2.17
N LEU A 33 -9.47 14.54 2.61
CA LEU A 33 -10.67 14.42 1.78
C LEU A 33 -11.72 15.44 2.23
N THR A 34 -11.97 16.45 1.39
CA THR A 34 -13.15 17.33 1.55
C THR A 34 -14.43 16.55 1.23
N GLU A 35 -15.58 17.06 1.68
CA GLU A 35 -16.86 16.42 1.40
C GLU A 35 -17.14 16.34 -0.11
N GLU A 36 -16.78 17.38 -0.86
CA GLU A 36 -16.85 17.40 -2.33
C GLU A 36 -16.00 16.29 -2.96
N MET A 37 -14.76 16.09 -2.49
CA MET A 37 -13.88 15.01 -2.96
C MET A 37 -14.50 13.64 -2.69
N LYS A 38 -15.15 13.44 -1.53
CA LYS A 38 -15.86 12.18 -1.22
C LYS A 38 -17.02 11.96 -2.19
N GLN A 39 -17.82 12.98 -2.49
CA GLN A 39 -18.92 12.86 -3.45
C GLN A 39 -18.42 12.54 -4.87
N ILE A 40 -17.35 13.20 -5.31
CA ILE A 40 -16.70 12.90 -6.60
C ILE A 40 -16.22 11.44 -6.64
N ARG A 41 -15.53 10.99 -5.58
CA ARG A 41 -15.05 9.60 -5.45
C ARG A 41 -16.20 8.61 -5.48
N LEU A 42 -17.28 8.86 -4.74
CA LEU A 42 -18.47 8.01 -4.69
C LEU A 42 -19.12 7.89 -6.07
N LYS A 43 -19.33 9.02 -6.76
CA LYS A 43 -19.91 9.06 -8.10
C LYS A 43 -19.05 8.30 -9.11
N ARG A 44 -17.73 8.52 -9.10
CA ARG A 44 -16.78 7.82 -9.99
C ARG A 44 -16.76 6.32 -9.73
N CYS A 45 -16.71 5.89 -8.47
CA CYS A 45 -16.66 4.47 -8.12
C CYS A 45 -17.94 3.74 -8.53
N LYS A 46 -19.11 4.33 -8.32
CA LYS A 46 -20.39 3.75 -8.80
C LYS A 46 -20.39 3.60 -10.33
N LYS A 47 -19.98 4.63 -11.07
CA LYS A 47 -19.90 4.58 -12.54
C LYS A 47 -18.95 3.49 -13.04
N LEU A 48 -17.77 3.37 -12.44
CA LEU A 48 -16.79 2.34 -12.80
C LEU A 48 -17.32 0.94 -12.48
N LEU A 49 -17.98 0.74 -11.33
CA LEU A 49 -18.60 -0.55 -11.00
C LEU A 49 -19.68 -0.96 -12.01
N MET A 50 -20.51 -0.03 -12.46
CA MET A 50 -21.51 -0.31 -13.50
C MET A 50 -20.84 -0.67 -14.84
N ARG A 51 -19.80 0.08 -15.22
CA ARG A 51 -19.06 -0.16 -16.48
C ARG A 51 -18.41 -1.54 -16.55
N PHE A 52 -17.99 -2.09 -15.41
CA PHE A 52 -17.28 -3.37 -15.32
C PHE A 52 -18.07 -4.46 -14.59
N ALA A 53 -19.40 -4.36 -14.56
CA ALA A 53 -20.27 -5.30 -13.84
C ALA A 53 -20.13 -6.75 -14.35
N GLU A 54 -19.82 -6.93 -15.63
CA GLU A 54 -19.64 -8.23 -16.31
C GLU A 54 -18.26 -8.86 -16.09
N GLY A 55 -17.42 -8.28 -15.21
CA GLY A 55 -16.06 -8.78 -14.98
C GLY A 55 -15.05 -8.37 -16.06
N SER A 56 -15.39 -7.38 -16.89
CA SER A 56 -14.53 -6.80 -17.92
C SER A 56 -13.39 -5.94 -17.37
N HIS A 57 -13.21 -5.87 -16.04
CA HIS A 57 -12.12 -5.12 -15.40
C HIS A 57 -10.73 -5.67 -15.73
N ARG A 58 -10.62 -6.95 -16.14
CA ARG A 58 -9.37 -7.56 -16.58
C ARG A 58 -8.91 -7.09 -17.96
N ASN A 59 -9.78 -6.43 -18.72
CA ASN A 59 -9.44 -5.86 -20.03
C ASN A 59 -8.94 -4.41 -19.94
N ILE A 60 -8.82 -3.87 -18.72
CA ILE A 60 -8.29 -2.52 -18.49
C ILE A 60 -6.77 -2.60 -18.46
N VAL A 61 -6.11 -1.82 -19.30
CA VAL A 61 -4.69 -1.53 -19.18
C VAL A 61 -4.51 -0.35 -18.22
N PHE A 62 -3.86 -0.61 -17.09
CA PHE A 62 -3.50 0.43 -16.12
C PHE A 62 -2.06 0.91 -16.41
N SER A 63 -1.86 2.23 -16.42
CA SER A 63 -0.54 2.85 -16.53
C SER A 63 -0.37 3.93 -15.46
N ASP A 64 0.87 4.13 -15.03
CA ASP A 64 1.29 5.12 -14.04
C ASP A 64 2.81 5.33 -14.17
N GLU A 65 3.34 6.37 -13.56
CA GLU A 65 4.78 6.66 -13.53
C GLU A 65 5.29 6.74 -12.08
N LYS A 66 6.46 6.17 -11.80
CA LYS A 66 7.13 6.27 -10.50
C LYS A 66 8.60 6.62 -10.69
N ILE A 67 9.05 7.60 -9.90
CA ILE A 67 10.46 8.00 -9.84
C ILE A 67 11.25 6.97 -9.02
N PHE A 68 12.35 6.49 -9.58
CA PHE A 68 13.37 5.69 -8.91
C PHE A 68 14.71 6.43 -8.92
N THR A 69 15.47 6.30 -7.84
CA THR A 69 16.76 6.99 -7.67
C THR A 69 17.88 5.96 -7.48
N VAL A 70 19.07 6.24 -8.03
CA VAL A 70 20.28 5.40 -7.89
C VAL A 70 20.65 5.20 -6.42
N GLU A 71 20.53 6.25 -5.63
CA GLU A 71 20.71 6.24 -4.18
C GLU A 71 19.35 6.44 -3.48
N PRO A 72 18.57 5.37 -3.24
CA PRO A 72 17.33 5.52 -2.49
C PRO A 72 17.62 5.90 -1.03
N ILE A 73 16.89 6.89 -0.50
CA ILE A 73 16.93 7.22 0.93
C ILE A 73 16.23 6.10 1.71
N VAL A 74 17.01 5.13 2.19
CA VAL A 74 16.49 3.97 2.93
C VAL A 74 16.28 4.32 4.40
N ASN A 75 15.39 5.27 4.71
CA ASN A 75 14.96 5.47 6.10
C ASN A 75 13.81 4.50 6.44
N SER A 76 14.19 3.26 6.79
CA SER A 76 13.28 2.18 7.19
C SER A 76 12.53 2.43 8.50
N GLN A 77 12.88 3.49 9.25
CA GLN A 77 12.38 3.71 10.61
C GLN A 77 11.19 4.69 10.68
N ASN A 78 11.00 5.58 9.70
CA ASN A 78 10.33 6.85 9.95
C ASN A 78 8.82 6.93 9.69
N ASN A 79 8.08 5.87 9.94
CA ASN A 79 6.62 5.95 10.05
C ASN A 79 6.18 4.60 10.57
N ARG A 80 5.64 4.40 11.77
CA ARG A 80 5.21 3.06 12.20
C ARG A 80 3.81 2.97 12.85
N VAL A 81 3.00 1.95 12.50
CA VAL A 81 1.66 1.60 13.04
C VAL A 81 1.66 0.20 13.64
N LEU A 82 0.84 -0.03 14.67
CA LEU A 82 0.72 -1.34 15.30
C LEU A 82 -0.32 -2.22 14.57
N ALA A 83 0.02 -3.47 14.23
CA ALA A 83 -0.88 -4.45 13.61
C ALA A 83 -0.54 -5.88 14.08
N GLU A 84 -1.41 -6.85 13.83
CA GLU A 84 -1.25 -8.25 14.28
C GLU A 84 -0.37 -9.07 13.33
N ASP A 85 -0.53 -8.88 12.02
CA ASP A 85 0.22 -9.63 11.01
C ASP A 85 0.60 -8.80 9.76
N ILE A 86 1.47 -9.38 8.93
CA ILE A 86 1.98 -8.74 7.70
C ILE A 86 0.84 -8.58 6.67
N GLU A 87 -0.13 -9.49 6.60
CA GLU A 87 -1.28 -9.36 5.69
C GLU A 87 -2.23 -8.25 6.12
N GLN A 88 -2.42 -7.99 7.41
CA GLN A 88 -3.15 -6.88 8.00
C GLN A 88 -2.39 -5.57 7.74
N ALA A 89 -1.06 -5.58 7.81
CA ALA A 89 -0.24 -4.42 7.47
C ALA A 89 -0.18 -4.13 5.95
N LEU A 90 -0.19 -5.17 5.10
CA LEU A 90 -0.16 -5.09 3.64
C LEU A 90 -1.55 -4.81 3.04
N SER A 91 -2.61 -5.35 3.62
CA SER A 91 -4.00 -5.00 3.29
C SER A 91 -4.30 -3.54 3.63
N ARG A 92 -3.68 -3.01 4.69
CA ARG A 92 -3.59 -1.57 5.00
C ARG A 92 -2.61 -0.78 4.10
N GLY A 93 -1.80 -1.47 3.28
CA GLY A 93 -0.53 -0.98 2.75
C GLY A 93 -0.29 -1.17 1.25
N LYS A 94 -1.28 -0.93 0.39
CA LYS A 94 -1.18 -0.92 -1.10
C LYS A 94 -0.71 -2.27 -1.71
N ILE A 95 -1.65 -3.09 -2.17
CA ILE A 95 -1.42 -4.03 -3.29
C ILE A 95 -1.25 -3.19 -4.57
N VAL A 96 -0.01 -2.91 -4.97
CA VAL A 96 0.33 -2.17 -6.19
C VAL A 96 1.59 -2.78 -6.79
N VAL A 97 1.64 -2.86 -8.12
CA VAL A 97 2.80 -3.37 -8.88
C VAL A 97 4.11 -2.70 -8.43
N TRP A 98 4.09 -1.39 -8.22
CA TRP A 98 5.25 -0.61 -7.79
C TRP A 98 5.88 -1.05 -6.46
N SER A 99 5.12 -1.59 -5.49
CA SER A 99 5.70 -1.97 -4.21
C SER A 99 6.60 -3.20 -4.34
N ILE A 100 6.29 -4.11 -5.26
CA ILE A 100 7.15 -5.26 -5.55
C ILE A 100 8.42 -4.79 -6.25
N VAL A 101 8.26 -3.97 -7.31
CA VAL A 101 9.40 -3.46 -8.08
C VAL A 101 10.36 -2.71 -7.16
N GLU A 102 9.85 -1.83 -6.30
CA GLU A 102 10.65 -1.10 -5.32
C GLU A 102 11.31 -2.03 -4.30
N SER A 103 10.58 -3.00 -3.75
CA SER A 103 11.13 -3.94 -2.78
C SER A 103 12.26 -4.81 -3.36
N LYS A 104 12.19 -5.17 -4.64
CA LYS A 104 13.23 -5.97 -5.31
C LYS A 104 14.38 -5.10 -5.78
N ALA A 105 14.09 -4.07 -6.58
CA ALA A 105 15.11 -3.24 -7.22
C ALA A 105 15.83 -2.30 -6.25
N CYS A 106 15.13 -1.73 -5.25
CA CYS A 106 15.73 -0.78 -4.31
C CYS A 106 16.20 -1.43 -3.00
N SER A 107 16.33 -2.76 -2.96
CA SER A 107 16.90 -3.49 -1.82
C SER A 107 18.41 -3.31 -1.67
N ILE A 108 19.07 -2.84 -2.73
CA ILE A 108 20.51 -2.58 -2.82
C ILE A 108 20.76 -1.15 -3.32
N ARG A 109 21.94 -0.61 -3.03
CA ARG A 109 22.43 0.60 -3.67
C ARG A 109 22.96 0.24 -5.06
N HIS A 110 22.63 1.08 -6.04
CA HIS A 110 23.15 0.94 -7.40
C HIS A 110 24.31 1.92 -7.60
N GLN A 111 25.32 1.54 -8.35
CA GLN A 111 26.46 2.41 -8.64
C GLN A 111 26.15 3.41 -9.77
N ASN A 112 25.24 3.06 -10.67
CA ASN A 112 24.90 3.85 -11.85
C ASN A 112 23.47 3.58 -12.34
N LEU A 113 23.05 4.34 -13.34
CA LEU A 113 21.71 4.23 -13.93
C LEU A 113 21.47 2.91 -14.66
N GLU A 114 22.50 2.31 -15.25
CA GLU A 114 22.35 1.07 -16.01
C GLU A 114 22.09 -0.13 -15.09
N GLU A 115 22.78 -0.18 -13.95
CA GLU A 115 22.52 -1.18 -12.90
C GLU A 115 21.11 -1.04 -12.34
N LEU A 116 20.66 0.20 -12.06
CA LEU A 116 19.29 0.46 -11.61
C LEU A 116 18.26 0.03 -12.66
N LYS A 117 18.45 0.38 -13.94
CA LYS A 117 17.56 -0.04 -15.03
C LYS A 117 17.48 -1.57 -15.12
N ALA A 118 18.62 -2.25 -15.07
CA ALA A 118 18.69 -3.71 -15.12
C ALA A 118 17.94 -4.34 -13.93
N ALA A 119 18.11 -3.80 -12.73
CA ALA A 119 17.40 -4.27 -11.54
C ALA A 119 15.88 -4.05 -11.62
N LEU A 120 15.43 -2.92 -12.17
CA LEU A 120 14.01 -2.63 -12.38
C LEU A 120 13.39 -3.57 -13.42
N THR A 121 14.06 -3.77 -14.56
CA THR A 121 13.63 -4.70 -15.61
C THR A 121 13.53 -6.12 -15.07
N LYS A 122 14.57 -6.59 -14.37
CA LYS A 122 14.57 -7.91 -13.73
C LYS A 122 13.43 -8.06 -12.72
N ALA A 123 13.20 -7.07 -11.87
CA ALA A 123 12.12 -7.10 -10.89
C ALA A 123 10.72 -7.15 -11.54
N TRP A 124 10.56 -6.55 -12.72
CA TRP A 124 9.35 -6.60 -13.52
C TRP A 124 9.15 -7.95 -14.20
N GLU A 125 10.17 -8.48 -14.85
CA GLU A 125 10.12 -9.77 -15.57
C GLU A 125 9.90 -10.95 -14.62
N GLU A 126 10.51 -10.92 -13.44
CA GLU A 126 10.29 -11.92 -12.38
C GLU A 126 8.99 -11.72 -11.60
N MET A 127 8.14 -10.75 -11.97
CA MET A 127 6.89 -10.52 -11.28
C MET A 127 5.90 -11.62 -11.66
N ASP A 128 5.35 -12.28 -10.64
CA ASP A 128 4.35 -13.32 -10.85
C ASP A 128 3.09 -12.75 -11.53
N SER A 129 2.72 -13.34 -12.66
CA SER A 129 1.51 -13.01 -13.40
C SER A 129 0.23 -13.16 -12.55
N ASP A 130 0.21 -14.09 -11.60
CA ASP A 130 -0.93 -14.27 -10.69
C ASP A 130 -1.02 -13.11 -9.69
N TYR A 131 0.12 -12.58 -9.23
CA TYR A 131 0.14 -11.35 -8.43
C TYR A 131 -0.41 -10.15 -9.22
N VAL A 132 -0.05 -10.02 -10.50
CA VAL A 132 -0.58 -8.96 -11.37
C VAL A 132 -2.10 -9.11 -11.52
N ARG A 133 -2.60 -10.32 -11.76
CA ARG A 133 -4.05 -10.61 -11.82
C ARG A 133 -4.76 -10.27 -10.51
N MET A 134 -4.19 -10.67 -9.37
CA MET A 134 -4.71 -10.34 -8.05
C MET A 134 -4.78 -8.82 -7.82
N THR A 135 -3.78 -8.08 -8.31
CA THR A 135 -3.75 -6.60 -8.23
C THR A 135 -4.87 -5.98 -9.06
N CYS A 136 -5.12 -6.49 -10.28
CA CYS A 136 -6.24 -6.08 -11.11
C CYS A 136 -7.59 -6.43 -10.47
N ASP A 137 -7.75 -7.61 -9.88
CA ASP A 137 -8.99 -7.99 -9.19
C ASP A 137 -9.23 -7.16 -7.91
N ALA A 138 -8.16 -6.73 -7.24
CA ALA A 138 -8.25 -5.84 -6.08
C ALA A 138 -8.84 -4.47 -6.43
N PHE A 139 -8.74 -4.01 -7.68
CA PHE A 139 -9.37 -2.76 -8.15
C PHE A 139 -10.87 -2.75 -7.88
N VAL A 140 -11.59 -3.79 -8.31
CA VAL A 140 -13.05 -3.89 -8.13
C VAL A 140 -13.40 -3.95 -6.63
N LYS A 141 -12.63 -4.70 -5.85
CA LYS A 141 -12.79 -4.77 -4.38
C LYS A 141 -12.65 -3.39 -3.74
N ARG A 142 -11.68 -2.58 -4.18
CA ARG A 142 -11.47 -1.20 -3.70
C ARG A 142 -12.59 -0.25 -4.09
N LEU A 143 -13.11 -0.35 -5.32
CA LEU A 143 -14.27 0.45 -5.73
C LEU A 143 -15.48 0.19 -4.82
N ARG A 144 -15.76 -1.08 -4.51
CA ARG A 144 -16.85 -1.47 -3.59
C ARG A 144 -16.63 -0.92 -2.18
N ARG A 145 -15.40 -1.00 -1.65
CA ARG A 145 -15.03 -0.41 -0.35
C ARG A 145 -15.24 1.11 -0.34
N CYS A 146 -14.83 1.81 -1.39
CA CYS A 146 -15.06 3.25 -1.55
C CYS A 146 -16.55 3.62 -1.51
N VAL A 147 -17.39 2.84 -2.21
CA VAL A 147 -18.85 3.06 -2.21
C VAL A 147 -19.44 2.83 -0.82
N ARG A 148 -19.05 1.76 -0.12
CA ARG A 148 -19.48 1.51 1.28
C ARG A 148 -19.06 2.63 2.23
N ALA A 149 -17.86 3.17 2.04
CA ALA A 149 -17.35 4.31 2.81
C ALA A 149 -17.93 5.67 2.36
N LYS A 150 -18.93 5.69 1.48
CA LYS A 150 -19.52 6.92 0.92
C LYS A 150 -18.47 7.88 0.33
N GLY A 151 -17.43 7.34 -0.29
CA GLY A 151 -16.32 8.12 -0.87
C GLY A 151 -15.19 8.48 0.10
N GLY A 152 -15.33 8.18 1.39
CA GLY A 152 -14.33 8.38 2.43
C GLY A 152 -13.11 7.47 2.31
N HIS A 153 -12.28 7.49 3.36
CA HIS A 153 -11.16 6.56 3.51
C HIS A 153 -11.67 5.13 3.79
N PHE A 154 -10.93 4.14 3.34
CA PHE A 154 -11.21 2.73 3.54
C PHE A 154 -9.91 1.93 3.51
N GLU A 155 -9.87 0.83 4.25
CA GLU A 155 -8.82 -0.19 4.20
C GLU A 155 -9.22 -1.30 3.24
#